data_AF-A0A5B9MHB4-F1
#
_entry.id   AF-A0A5B9MHB4-F1
#
_cell.length_a   1.000
_cell.length_b   1.000
_cell.length_c   1.000
_cell.angle_alpha   90.00
_cell.angle_beta   90.00
_cell.angle_gamma   90.00
#
_symmetry.space_group_name_H-M   'P 1'
#
loop_
_entity.id
_entity.type
_entity.pdbx_description
1 polymer ?
#
loop_
_entity_poly.entity_id
_entity_poly.type
_entity_poly.pdbx_seq_one_letter_code
_entity_poly.pdbx_strand_id
1 'polypeptide(L)'
;MRSLAYGAAILAAAGIMYLITMSPSEPAGQTNESPAAAETASITPDADVNTASLTMNVPEMHCPFACYPSVKENLEKRSDVLTVELAPQKEDGIIDNPQVIVTYKDGFDADQAIAQLEAAGFSGSTVVNN
;
A
#
# COMPACT_ATOMS: atom_id res chain seq x y z
N MET A 1 38.64 -33.06 18.12
CA MET A 1 37.43 -32.84 18.94
C MET A 1 37.34 -31.36 19.32
N ARG A 2 36.37 -30.65 18.71
CA ARG A 2 35.47 -29.66 19.34
C ARG A 2 35.96 -28.33 19.93
N SER A 3 37.16 -27.82 19.66
CA SER A 3 37.62 -26.57 20.30
C SER A 3 37.69 -25.31 19.41
N LEU A 4 37.39 -25.37 18.11
CA LEU A 4 37.50 -24.20 17.21
C LEU A 4 36.14 -23.58 16.79
N ALA A 5 35.03 -24.00 17.40
CA ALA A 5 33.67 -23.58 17.00
C ALA A 5 33.05 -22.45 17.85
N TYR A 6 33.74 -21.94 18.88
CA TYR A 6 33.15 -20.98 19.85
C TYR A 6 33.76 -19.57 19.83
N GLY A 7 34.64 -19.24 18.88
CA GLY A 7 35.30 -17.92 18.82
C GLY A 7 34.53 -16.82 18.08
N ALA A 8 33.63 -17.18 17.15
CA ALA A 8 33.01 -16.20 16.24
C ALA A 8 31.66 -15.64 16.73
N ALA A 9 31.11 -16.15 17.84
CA ALA A 9 29.74 -15.81 18.27
C ALA A 9 29.64 -14.60 19.22
N ILE A 10 30.75 -14.04 19.73
CA ILE A 10 30.70 -13.02 20.80
C ILE A 10 30.92 -11.58 20.27
N LEU A 11 31.42 -11.39 19.05
CA LEU A 11 31.71 -10.05 18.52
C LEU A 11 30.53 -9.36 17.79
N ALA A 12 29.40 -10.04 17.60
CA ALA A 12 28.23 -9.45 16.92
C ALA A 12 27.29 -8.68 17.88
N ALA A 13 27.34 -8.94 19.19
CA ALA A 13 26.40 -8.37 20.15
C ALA A 13 26.78 -6.95 20.64
N ALA A 14 28.04 -6.54 20.51
CA ALA A 14 28.49 -5.22 20.97
C ALA A 14 28.22 -4.08 19.97
N GLY A 15 27.99 -4.39 18.68
CA GLY A 15 27.73 -3.37 17.65
C GLY A 15 26.31 -2.79 17.69
N ILE A 16 25.34 -3.58 18.16
CA ILE A 16 23.92 -3.18 18.14
C ILE A 16 23.59 -2.19 19.27
N MET A 17 24.29 -2.26 20.41
CA MET A 17 24.06 -1.32 21.52
C MET A 17 24.58 0.10 21.26
N TYR A 18 25.56 0.30 20.37
CA TYR A 18 26.12 1.64 20.10
C TYR A 18 25.19 2.51 19.24
N LEU A 19 24.33 1.91 18.41
CA LEU A 19 23.40 2.65 17.55
C LEU A 19 22.18 3.22 18.29
N ILE A 20 21.92 2.81 19.52
CA ILE A 20 20.75 3.28 20.32
C ILE A 20 21.11 4.51 21.17
N THR A 21 22.40 4.77 21.44
CA THR A 21 22.83 5.87 22.33
C THR A 21 23.06 7.21 21.63
N MET A 22 22.84 7.30 20.32
CA MET A 22 23.02 8.53 19.53
C MET A 22 21.73 9.26 19.18
N SER A 23 20.62 8.91 19.84
CA SER A 23 19.38 9.69 19.80
C SER A 23 19.38 10.71 20.94
N PRO A 24 19.54 12.01 20.67
CA PRO A 24 19.47 13.05 21.69
C PRO A 24 18.09 13.06 22.35
N SER A 25 18.10 13.09 23.69
CA SER A 25 16.93 13.26 24.54
C SER A 25 16.51 14.72 24.59
N GLU A 26 15.22 15.00 24.42
CA GLU A 26 14.56 16.19 24.97
C GLU A 26 13.15 15.82 25.51
N PRO A 27 12.65 16.53 26.54
CA PRO A 27 12.33 15.91 27.84
C PRO A 27 10.82 15.70 28.12
N ALA A 28 10.57 14.97 29.21
CA ALA A 28 9.26 14.62 29.77
C ALA A 28 8.32 15.81 30.02
N GLY A 29 7.02 15.61 29.74
CA GLY A 29 5.97 16.53 30.14
C GLY A 29 4.54 16.09 29.83
N GLN A 30 3.91 15.47 30.84
CA GLN A 30 2.50 15.64 31.24
C GLN A 30 1.34 14.98 30.44
N THR A 31 0.61 14.14 31.18
CA THR A 31 -0.80 13.76 31.08
C THR A 31 -1.71 14.86 30.53
N ASN A 32 -2.52 14.56 29.50
CA ASN A 32 -3.95 14.89 29.46
C ASN A 32 -4.70 14.08 28.38
N GLU A 33 -5.98 13.87 28.64
CA GLU A 33 -6.96 13.04 27.92
C GLU A 33 -7.23 13.41 26.44
N SER A 34 -7.86 12.45 25.74
CA SER A 34 -8.79 12.58 24.58
C SER A 34 -8.25 12.09 23.21
N PRO A 35 -9.05 11.31 22.44
CA PRO A 35 -8.55 10.55 21.31
C PRO A 35 -8.47 11.44 20.06
N ALA A 36 -7.28 11.57 19.49
CA ALA A 36 -7.05 12.22 18.21
C ALA A 36 -6.60 11.18 17.18
N ALA A 37 -7.46 11.01 16.17
CA ALA A 37 -7.14 10.82 14.76
C ALA A 37 -5.77 10.19 14.44
N ALA A 38 -5.81 8.93 14.02
CA ALA A 38 -4.69 8.28 13.35
C ALA A 38 -4.44 8.93 11.98
N GLU A 39 -3.40 9.75 11.95
CA GLU A 39 -2.29 9.72 10.99
C GLU A 39 -2.65 9.61 9.51
N THR A 40 -2.94 10.76 8.90
CA THR A 40 -2.60 11.02 7.50
C THR A 40 -1.09 10.92 7.31
N ALA A 41 -0.64 9.84 6.68
CA ALA A 41 0.70 9.73 6.13
C ALA A 41 0.92 10.87 5.13
N SER A 42 1.79 11.82 5.48
CA SER A 42 2.23 12.87 4.57
C SER A 42 3.22 12.29 3.59
N ILE A 43 2.74 12.00 2.38
CA ILE A 43 3.58 11.72 1.21
C ILE A 43 4.18 13.07 0.80
N THR A 44 5.50 13.19 0.84
CA THR A 44 6.23 14.31 0.21
C THR A 44 5.83 14.36 -1.27
N PRO A 45 5.27 15.47 -1.78
CA PRO A 45 4.98 15.58 -3.20
C PRO A 45 6.29 15.77 -3.97
N ASP A 46 6.80 14.69 -4.53
CA ASP A 46 7.75 14.74 -5.63
C ASP A 46 7.11 15.51 -6.80
N ALA A 47 7.64 16.71 -7.06
CA ALA A 47 7.59 17.50 -8.29
C ALA A 47 6.34 17.33 -9.20
N ASP A 48 5.38 18.25 -9.10
CA ASP A 48 4.47 18.71 -10.17
C ASP A 48 3.84 17.63 -11.09
N VAL A 49 3.60 16.42 -10.58
CA VAL A 49 2.78 15.44 -11.30
C VAL A 49 1.34 15.74 -10.96
N ASN A 50 0.60 16.28 -11.92
CA ASN A 50 -0.85 16.38 -11.79
C ASN A 50 -1.42 14.95 -11.70
N THR A 51 -2.03 14.67 -10.55
CA THR A 51 -2.56 13.36 -10.20
C THR A 51 -4.06 13.45 -10.04
N ALA A 52 -4.75 12.42 -10.51
CA ALA A 52 -6.18 12.28 -10.35
C ALA A 52 -6.50 10.87 -9.85
N SER A 53 -7.71 10.71 -9.32
CA SER A 53 -8.21 9.41 -8.89
C SER A 53 -9.54 9.09 -9.55
N LEU A 54 -9.78 7.80 -9.76
CA LEU A 54 -11.01 7.27 -10.30
C LEU A 54 -11.38 5.98 -9.57
N THR A 55 -12.67 5.77 -9.40
CA THR A 55 -13.20 4.50 -8.90
C THR A 55 -13.61 3.61 -10.06
N MET A 56 -13.14 2.36 -10.03
CA MET A 56 -13.51 1.32 -10.98
C MET A 56 -14.23 0.20 -10.25
N ASN A 57 -15.38 -0.22 -10.78
CA ASN A 57 -16.09 -1.41 -10.35
C ASN A 57 -15.51 -2.63 -11.08
N VAL A 58 -15.20 -3.69 -10.33
CA VAL A 58 -14.58 -4.93 -10.81
C VAL A 58 -15.39 -6.12 -10.30
N PRO A 59 -16.52 -6.46 -10.95
CA PRO A 59 -17.51 -7.40 -10.40
C PRO A 59 -16.93 -8.74 -9.95
N GLU A 60 -16.03 -9.31 -10.75
CA GLU A 60 -15.46 -10.65 -10.54
C GLU A 60 -14.43 -10.71 -9.39
N MET A 61 -14.14 -9.59 -8.70
CA MET A 61 -13.13 -9.49 -7.65
C MET A 61 -13.60 -10.03 -6.29
N HIS A 62 -14.20 -11.22 -6.24
CA HIS A 62 -14.81 -11.74 -5.01
C HIS A 62 -13.83 -12.29 -3.96
N CYS A 63 -12.54 -12.47 -4.30
CA CYS A 63 -11.57 -13.10 -3.41
C CYS A 63 -10.52 -12.09 -2.89
N PRO A 64 -10.39 -11.90 -1.57
CA PRO A 64 -9.49 -10.90 -0.96
C PRO A 64 -8.01 -11.23 -1.14
N PHE A 65 -7.65 -12.51 -1.15
CA PHE A 65 -6.24 -12.95 -1.17
C PHE A 65 -5.71 -13.30 -2.57
N ALA A 66 -6.57 -13.28 -3.60
CA ALA A 66 -6.18 -13.66 -4.96
C ALA A 66 -6.69 -12.67 -6.01
N CYS A 67 -7.98 -12.35 -6.00
CA CYS A 67 -8.57 -11.47 -7.02
C CYS A 67 -8.07 -10.02 -6.85
N TYR A 68 -8.21 -9.44 -5.66
CA TYR A 68 -7.76 -8.06 -5.44
C TYR A 68 -6.26 -7.87 -5.70
N PRO A 69 -5.34 -8.71 -5.16
CA PRO A 69 -3.93 -8.62 -5.50
C PRO A 69 -3.66 -8.71 -7.01
N SER A 70 -4.39 -9.56 -7.73
CA SER A 70 -4.26 -9.67 -9.19
C SER A 70 -4.75 -8.42 -9.93
N VAL A 71 -5.88 -7.84 -9.52
CA VAL A 71 -6.40 -6.58 -10.08
C VAL A 71 -5.39 -5.45 -9.85
N LYS A 72 -4.93 -5.30 -8.61
CA LYS A 72 -3.92 -4.31 -8.21
C LYS A 72 -2.64 -4.47 -9.03
N GLU A 73 -2.08 -5.68 -9.10
CA GLU A 73 -0.85 -5.94 -9.85
C GLU A 73 -1.01 -5.64 -11.35
N ASN A 74 -2.16 -5.98 -11.95
CA ASN A 74 -2.40 -5.65 -13.35
C ASN A 74 -2.42 -4.13 -13.56
N LEU A 75 -3.19 -3.39 -12.78
CA LEU A 75 -3.28 -1.93 -12.96
C LEU A 75 -1.96 -1.22 -12.63
N GLU A 76 -1.26 -1.61 -11.56
CA GLU A 76 0.02 -1.02 -11.14
C GLU A 76 1.21 -1.37 -12.07
N LYS A 77 1.07 -2.35 -12.97
CA LYS A 77 2.05 -2.60 -14.05
C LYS A 77 2.11 -1.46 -15.06
N ARG A 78 1.07 -0.63 -15.14
CA ARG A 78 1.02 0.47 -16.10
C ARG A 78 1.80 1.68 -15.56
N SER A 79 2.53 2.37 -16.44
CA SER A 79 3.37 3.51 -16.05
C SER A 79 2.60 4.78 -15.68
N ASP A 80 1.35 4.86 -16.13
CA ASP A 80 0.38 5.94 -15.87
C ASP A 80 -0.37 5.75 -14.54
N VAL A 81 -0.33 4.56 -13.95
CA VAL A 81 -0.91 4.28 -12.63
C VAL A 81 0.13 4.48 -11.54
N LEU A 82 -0.27 5.12 -10.44
CA LEU A 82 0.57 5.37 -9.28
C LEU A 82 0.29 4.38 -8.16
N THR A 83 -0.98 4.26 -7.78
CA THR A 83 -1.43 3.38 -6.70
C THR A 83 -2.82 2.84 -7.02
N VAL A 84 -3.07 1.62 -6.57
CA VAL A 84 -4.40 1.02 -6.57
C VAL A 84 -4.75 0.55 -5.18
N GLU A 85 -5.89 1.00 -4.69
CA GLU A 85 -6.41 0.71 -3.36
C GLU A 85 -7.80 0.07 -3.46
N LEU A 86 -8.09 -0.84 -2.54
CA LEU A 86 -9.44 -1.38 -2.40
C LEU A 86 -10.35 -0.30 -1.81
N ALA A 87 -11.53 -0.11 -2.40
CA ALA A 87 -12.53 0.78 -1.81
C ALA A 87 -12.92 0.31 -0.40
N PRO A 88 -13.50 1.19 0.46
CA PRO A 88 -13.92 0.79 1.79
C PRO A 88 -14.85 -0.43 1.77
N GLN A 89 -14.53 -1.41 2.62
CA GLN A 89 -15.32 -2.62 2.86
C GLN A 89 -16.09 -2.49 4.18
N LYS A 90 -17.17 -3.24 4.33
CA LYS A 90 -17.92 -3.33 5.59
C LYS A 90 -17.23 -4.22 6.61
N GLU A 91 -16.54 -5.26 6.15
CA GLU A 91 -15.96 -6.30 6.98
C GLU A 91 -14.53 -6.63 6.53
N ASP A 92 -13.61 -6.79 7.47
CA ASP A 92 -12.23 -7.12 7.17
C ASP A 92 -12.09 -8.53 6.57
N GLY A 93 -11.30 -8.64 5.51
CA GLY A 93 -11.05 -9.92 4.85
C GLY A 93 -12.20 -10.43 3.99
N ILE A 94 -13.21 -9.60 3.70
CA ILE A 94 -14.30 -9.89 2.77
C ILE A 94 -14.36 -8.77 1.73
N ILE A 95 -14.62 -9.10 0.46
CA ILE A 95 -14.90 -8.10 -0.57
C ILE A 95 -16.42 -8.03 -0.77
N ASP A 96 -17.06 -7.08 -0.10
CA ASP A 96 -18.49 -6.78 -0.25
C ASP A 96 -18.76 -5.57 -1.16
N ASN A 97 -17.73 -4.75 -1.38
CA ASN A 97 -17.72 -3.64 -2.31
C ASN A 97 -16.60 -3.88 -3.33
N PRO A 98 -16.89 -4.50 -4.49
CA PRO A 98 -15.88 -4.89 -5.48
C PRO A 98 -15.43 -3.69 -6.32
N GLN A 99 -14.99 -2.63 -5.66
CA GLN A 99 -14.51 -1.39 -6.27
C GLN A 99 -13.06 -1.16 -5.87
N VAL A 100 -12.29 -0.62 -6.80
CA VAL A 100 -10.91 -0.17 -6.58
C VAL A 100 -10.81 1.31 -6.91
N ILE A 101 -9.99 2.01 -6.13
CA ILE A 101 -9.66 3.41 -6.33
C ILE A 101 -8.26 3.43 -6.97
N VAL A 102 -8.19 3.97 -8.19
CA VAL A 102 -6.96 4.06 -8.97
C VAL A 102 -6.50 5.51 -8.93
N THR A 103 -5.30 5.74 -8.40
CA THR A 103 -4.62 7.03 -8.51
C THR A 103 -3.65 6.97 -9.69
N TYR A 104 -3.71 7.96 -10.56
CA TYR A 104 -3.00 7.96 -11.83
C TYR A 104 -2.48 9.34 -12.21
N LYS A 105 -1.55 9.36 -13.17
CA LYS A 105 -0.96 10.55 -13.78
C LYS A 105 -1.77 11.00 -14.99
N ASP A 106 -1.54 12.23 -15.44
CA ASP A 106 -2.04 12.69 -16.75
C ASP A 106 -1.77 11.69 -17.88
N GLY A 107 -2.77 11.51 -18.75
CA GLY A 107 -2.72 10.55 -19.86
C GLY A 107 -3.22 9.14 -19.52
N PHE A 108 -3.77 8.91 -18.33
CA PHE A 108 -4.45 7.66 -18.01
C PHE A 108 -5.64 7.39 -18.94
N ASP A 109 -5.64 6.20 -19.54
CA ASP A 109 -6.71 5.71 -20.40
C ASP A 109 -7.49 4.62 -19.67
N ALA A 110 -8.72 4.97 -19.26
CA ALA A 110 -9.61 4.09 -18.51
C ALA A 110 -10.11 2.90 -19.35
N ASP A 111 -10.33 3.08 -20.65
CA ASP A 111 -10.77 2.01 -21.54
C ASP A 111 -9.68 0.95 -21.71
N GLN A 112 -8.42 1.39 -21.83
CA GLN A 112 -7.27 0.46 -21.83
C GLN A 112 -7.13 -0.26 -20.50
N ALA A 113 -7.41 0.41 -19.38
CA ALA A 113 -7.33 -0.20 -18.05
C ALA A 113 -8.41 -1.28 -17.91
N ILE A 114 -9.63 -1.00 -18.37
CA ILE A 114 -10.71 -1.99 -18.45
C ILE A 114 -10.30 -3.16 -19.36
N ALA A 115 -9.83 -2.91 -20.57
CA ALA A 115 -9.41 -3.96 -21.50
C ALA A 115 -8.32 -4.87 -20.91
N GLN A 116 -7.38 -4.30 -20.15
CA GLN A 116 -6.35 -5.06 -19.45
C GLN A 116 -6.94 -5.94 -18.33
N LEU A 117 -7.90 -5.42 -17.56
CA LEU A 117 -8.60 -6.19 -16.54
C LEU A 117 -9.42 -7.33 -17.16
N GLU A 118 -10.11 -7.08 -18.27
CA GLU A 118 -10.84 -8.10 -19.02
C GLU A 118 -9.91 -9.21 -19.53
N ALA A 119 -8.75 -8.85 -20.08
CA ALA A 119 -7.73 -9.81 -20.51
C ALA A 119 -7.18 -10.65 -19.35
N ALA A 120 -7.18 -10.12 -18.13
CA ALA A 120 -6.82 -10.83 -16.91
C ALA A 120 -7.96 -11.68 -16.31
N GLY A 121 -9.15 -11.67 -16.92
CA GLY A 121 -10.32 -12.43 -16.49
C GLY A 121 -11.34 -11.65 -15.66
N PHE A 122 -11.13 -10.35 -15.44
CA PHE A 122 -12.05 -9.49 -14.68
C PHE A 122 -13.04 -8.80 -15.63
N SER A 123 -13.90 -9.59 -16.24
CA SER A 123 -14.91 -9.11 -17.20
C SER A 123 -15.94 -8.19 -16.55
N GLY A 124 -16.49 -7.26 -17.33
CA GLY A 124 -17.53 -6.34 -16.84
C GLY A 124 -17.01 -5.24 -15.92
N SER A 125 -15.69 -5.00 -15.93
CA SER A 125 -15.08 -3.89 -15.20
C SER A 125 -15.51 -2.55 -15.81
N THR A 126 -15.89 -1.58 -14.98
CA THR A 126 -16.39 -0.27 -15.46
C THR A 126 -15.94 0.87 -14.57
N VAL A 127 -15.78 2.05 -15.17
CA VAL A 127 -15.64 3.33 -14.46
C VAL A 127 -16.93 3.65 -13.71
N VAL A 128 -16.82 4.05 -12.44
CA VAL A 128 -17.95 4.56 -11.65
C VAL A 128 -17.85 6.08 -11.57
N ASN A 129 -18.77 6.79 -12.23
CA ASN A 129 -18.92 8.23 -12.03
C ASN A 129 -19.80 8.45 -10.79
N ASN A 130 -19.26 9.16 -9.80
CA ASN A 130 -20.03 9.66 -8.65
C ASN A 130 -20.55 11.07 -8.94
#